data_AF-A0A5N8USV0-F1
#
_entry.id   AF-A0A5N8USV0-F1
#
_cell.length_a   1.000
_cell.length_b   1.000
_cell.length_c   1.000
_cell.angle_alpha   90.00
_cell.angle_beta   90.00
_cell.angle_gamma   90.00
#
_symmetry.space_group_name_H-M   'P 1'
#
loop_
_entity.id
_entity.type
_entity.pdbx_description
1 polymer ?
#
loop_
_entity_poly.entity_id
_entity_poly.type
_entity_poly.pdbx_seq_one_letter_code
_entity_poly.pdbx_strand_id
1 'polypeptide(L)'
;MFLVTFGIFEISRLIYVINLTESALRESSRDTRVWDGERTGELYGQRMTQMFEKKGEIWHLLVDPSRYQLSISYFESLQDLIDNKSSGTQAKQQRSPLALYEISYDYTPMFFLAGVIEKKISRRILVTMEHEGWPVDEE
;
A
#
# COMPACT_ATOMS: atom_id res chain seq x y z
N MET A 1 27.39 -24.74 -6.04
CA MET A 1 26.26 -24.65 -6.99
C MET A 1 24.93 -24.47 -6.27
N PHE A 2 24.55 -25.36 -5.34
CA PHE A 2 23.25 -25.29 -4.63
C PHE A 2 23.01 -24.01 -3.81
N LEU A 3 24.03 -23.48 -3.11
CA LEU A 3 23.90 -22.22 -2.36
C LEU A 3 23.72 -21.01 -3.28
N VAL A 4 24.37 -21.02 -4.45
CA VAL A 4 24.26 -19.95 -5.44
C VAL A 4 22.87 -19.95 -6.07
N THR A 5 22.31 -21.13 -6.38
CA THR A 5 20.95 -21.23 -6.92
C THR A 5 19.90 -20.73 -5.94
N PHE A 6 20.02 -21.05 -4.66
CA PHE A 6 19.11 -20.51 -3.65
C PHE A 6 19.32 -19.01 -3.43
N GLY A 7 20.56 -18.51 -3.49
CA GLY A 7 20.82 -17.08 -3.42
C GLY A 7 20.17 -16.31 -4.57
N ILE A 8 20.28 -16.83 -5.81
CA ILE A 8 19.61 -16.25 -6.98
C ILE A 8 18.09 -16.30 -6.80
N PHE A 9 17.54 -17.42 -6.35
CA PHE A 9 16.11 -17.58 -6.10
C PHE A 9 15.60 -16.57 -5.05
N GLU A 10 16.29 -16.41 -3.92
CA GLU A 10 15.93 -15.43 -2.87
C GLU A 10 15.97 -14.00 -3.39
N ILE A 11 16.99 -13.63 -4.18
CA ILE A 11 17.08 -12.29 -4.77
C ILE A 11 15.92 -12.06 -5.76
N SER A 12 15.61 -13.05 -6.61
CA SER A 12 14.47 -12.97 -7.53
C SER A 12 13.15 -12.81 -6.78
N ARG A 13 12.96 -13.57 -5.69
CA ARG A 13 11.77 -13.47 -4.83
C ARG A 13 11.68 -12.09 -4.18
N LEU A 14 12.78 -11.55 -3.66
CA LEU A 14 12.81 -10.21 -3.07
C LEU A 14 12.40 -9.14 -4.10
N ILE A 15 13.00 -9.17 -5.30
CA ILE A 15 12.65 -8.24 -6.39
C ILE A 15 11.18 -8.38 -6.77
N TYR A 16 10.68 -9.60 -6.83
CA TYR A 16 9.27 -9.88 -7.13
C TYR A 16 8.33 -9.25 -6.10
N VAL A 17 8.59 -9.45 -4.80
CA VAL A 17 7.79 -8.87 -3.71
C VAL A 17 7.79 -7.34 -3.77
N ILE A 18 8.93 -6.72 -4.06
CA ILE A 18 9.03 -5.25 -4.21
C ILE A 18 8.14 -4.78 -5.37
N ASN A 19 8.25 -5.40 -6.54
CA ASN A 19 7.45 -5.04 -7.71
C ASN A 19 5.96 -5.26 -7.50
N LEU A 20 5.59 -6.35 -6.82
CA LEU A 20 4.20 -6.63 -6.46
C LEU A 20 3.64 -5.55 -5.54
N THR A 21 4.41 -5.16 -4.52
CA THR A 21 4.04 -4.09 -3.57
C THR A 21 3.84 -2.75 -4.29
N GLU A 22 4.74 -2.39 -5.20
CA GLU A 22 4.63 -1.16 -5.99
C GLU A 22 3.44 -1.19 -6.96
N SER A 23 3.19 -2.34 -7.59
CA SER A 23 2.05 -2.52 -8.50
C SER A 23 0.72 -2.43 -7.76
N ALA A 24 0.61 -3.11 -6.61
CA ALA A 24 -0.57 -3.06 -5.76
C ALA A 24 -0.86 -1.63 -5.30
N LEU A 25 0.17 -0.88 -4.90
CA LEU A 25 0.03 0.52 -4.49
C LEU A 25 -0.45 1.42 -5.64
N ARG A 26 0.14 1.27 -6.83
CA ARG A 26 -0.23 2.06 -8.02
C ARG A 26 -1.64 1.75 -8.50
N GLU A 27 -2.00 0.48 -8.58
CA GLU A 27 -3.33 0.05 -9.02
C GLU A 27 -4.39 0.55 -8.04
N SER A 28 -4.17 0.35 -6.74
CA SER A 28 -5.08 0.84 -5.71
C SER A 28 -5.19 2.37 -5.75
N SER A 29 -4.08 3.09 -5.99
CA SER A 29 -4.10 4.56 -6.10
C SER A 29 -4.76 5.10 -7.35
N ARG A 30 -4.76 4.35 -8.44
CA ARG A 30 -5.44 4.74 -9.67
C ARG A 30 -6.95 4.56 -9.52
N ASP A 31 -7.37 3.40 -9.02
CA ASP A 31 -8.78 3.05 -8.93
C ASP A 31 -9.54 3.92 -7.92
N THR A 32 -8.90 4.37 -6.84
CA THR A 32 -9.52 5.30 -5.90
C THR A 32 -9.74 6.70 -6.45
N ARG A 33 -8.93 7.14 -7.42
CA ARG A 33 -9.21 8.38 -8.18
C ARG A 33 -10.42 8.24 -9.11
N VAL A 34 -10.78 7.02 -9.51
CA VAL A 34 -11.89 6.75 -10.45
C VAL A 34 -13.21 6.50 -9.72
N TRP A 35 -13.16 5.99 -8.48
CA TRP A 35 -14.31 5.57 -7.68
C TRP A 35 -14.58 6.47 -6.47
N ASP A 36 -14.47 7.79 -6.65
CA ASP A 36 -14.62 8.83 -5.60
C ASP A 36 -16.02 8.90 -4.95
N GLY A 37 -16.91 7.94 -5.23
CA GLY A 37 -18.26 7.83 -4.67
C GLY A 37 -18.32 7.31 -3.24
N GLU A 38 -17.35 6.51 -2.76
CA GLU A 38 -17.40 5.88 -1.41
C GLU A 38 -16.10 6.02 -0.58
N ARG A 39 -15.51 7.22 -0.61
CA ARG A 39 -14.82 8.01 0.45
C ARG A 39 -14.17 7.36 1.70
N THR A 40 -13.70 6.10 1.70
CA THR A 40 -13.06 5.53 2.90
C THR A 40 -11.83 4.70 2.59
N GLY A 41 -10.76 4.84 3.39
CA GLY A 41 -9.53 4.04 3.32
C GLY A 41 -9.74 2.52 3.37
N GLU A 42 -10.94 2.06 3.75
CA GLU A 42 -11.40 0.68 3.62
C GLU A 42 -11.35 0.17 2.17
N LEU A 43 -11.61 1.02 1.17
CA LEU A 43 -11.54 0.64 -0.25
C LEU A 43 -10.12 0.22 -0.68
N TYR A 44 -9.08 0.89 -0.17
CA TYR A 44 -7.69 0.51 -0.45
C TYR A 44 -7.36 -0.86 0.14
N GLY A 45 -7.74 -1.07 1.41
CA GLY A 45 -7.54 -2.34 2.09
C GLY A 45 -8.26 -3.47 1.36
N GLN A 46 -9.53 -3.27 1.00
CA GLN A 46 -10.33 -4.25 0.27
C GLN A 46 -9.76 -4.54 -1.12
N ARG A 47 -9.31 -3.54 -1.88
CA ARG A 47 -8.72 -3.76 -3.21
C ARG A 47 -7.37 -4.47 -3.13
N MET A 48 -6.54 -4.09 -2.16
CA MET A 48 -5.30 -4.80 -1.88
C MET A 48 -5.59 -6.27 -1.54
N THR A 49 -6.56 -6.52 -0.66
CA THR A 49 -7.01 -7.88 -0.32
C THR A 49 -7.55 -8.62 -1.55
N GLN A 50 -8.36 -8.00 -2.40
CA GLN A 50 -8.86 -8.62 -3.65
C GLN A 50 -7.72 -9.00 -4.61
N MET A 51 -6.69 -8.17 -4.75
CA MET A 51 -5.49 -8.50 -5.52
C MET A 51 -4.76 -9.72 -4.94
N PHE A 52 -4.72 -9.84 -3.61
CA PHE A 52 -4.16 -10.99 -2.89
C PHE A 52 -5.12 -12.18 -2.71
N GLU A 53 -6.39 -12.08 -3.07
CA GLU A 53 -7.36 -13.18 -3.00
C GLU A 53 -7.70 -13.78 -4.37
N LYS A 54 -7.22 -13.15 -5.45
CA LYS A 54 -7.43 -13.61 -6.83
C LYS A 54 -6.86 -15.02 -7.01
N LYS A 55 -7.75 -16.01 -7.10
CA LYS A 55 -7.41 -17.44 -7.17
C LYS A 55 -6.60 -17.79 -8.42
N GLY A 56 -5.65 -18.72 -8.27
CA GLY A 56 -4.88 -19.31 -9.39
C GLY A 56 -3.53 -18.64 -9.68
N GLU A 57 -3.15 -17.67 -8.86
CA GLU A 57 -1.98 -16.84 -9.14
C GLU A 57 -0.75 -17.29 -8.35
N ILE A 58 0.43 -17.21 -8.99
CA ILE A 58 1.68 -17.78 -8.46
C ILE A 58 2.21 -17.09 -7.19
N TRP A 59 1.73 -15.87 -6.87
CA TRP A 59 2.18 -15.13 -5.70
C TRP A 59 1.74 -15.75 -4.37
N HIS A 60 0.62 -16.48 -4.32
CA HIS A 60 0.13 -17.12 -3.07
C HIS A 60 1.13 -18.11 -2.47
N LEU A 61 2.05 -18.63 -3.29
CA LEU A 61 3.11 -19.54 -2.85
C LEU A 61 4.39 -18.81 -2.43
N LEU A 62 4.58 -17.58 -2.89
CA LEU A 62 5.82 -16.81 -2.73
C LEU A 62 5.68 -15.73 -1.65
N VAL A 63 4.46 -15.28 -1.39
CA VAL A 63 4.15 -14.11 -0.59
C VAL A 63 3.04 -14.47 0.39
N ASP A 64 3.18 -14.02 1.63
CA ASP A 64 2.18 -14.20 2.67
C ASP A 64 1.37 -12.90 2.78
N PRO A 65 0.10 -12.88 2.35
CA PRO A 65 -0.72 -11.66 2.35
C PRO A 65 -0.87 -11.03 3.74
N SER A 66 -0.81 -11.84 4.81
CA SER A 66 -0.97 -11.35 6.19
C SER A 66 0.17 -10.44 6.65
N ARG A 67 1.30 -10.44 5.93
CA ARG A 67 2.48 -9.62 6.22
C ARG A 67 2.43 -8.25 5.56
N TYR A 68 1.41 -7.97 4.75
CA TYR A 68 1.16 -6.63 4.25
C TYR A 68 0.44 -5.80 5.30
N GLN A 69 0.96 -4.60 5.56
CA GLN A 69 0.29 -3.59 6.35
C GLN A 69 0.07 -2.35 5.49
N LEU A 70 -1.17 -1.91 5.44
CA LEU A 70 -1.58 -0.66 4.81
C LEU A 70 -1.86 0.39 5.91
N SER A 71 -1.26 1.56 5.77
CA SER A 71 -1.51 2.72 6.61
C SER A 71 -1.89 3.90 5.72
N ILE A 72 -2.90 4.66 6.15
CA ILE A 72 -3.39 5.83 5.41
C ILE A 72 -3.46 7.00 6.37
N SER A 73 -2.72 8.06 6.06
CA SER A 73 -2.68 9.29 6.84
C SER A 73 -3.21 10.45 6.01
N TYR A 74 -4.21 11.16 6.53
CA TYR A 74 -4.81 12.32 5.88
C TYR A 74 -4.29 13.61 6.49
N PHE A 75 -4.09 14.64 5.68
CA PHE A 75 -3.53 15.94 6.10
C PHE A 75 -4.34 17.11 5.53
N GLU A 76 -4.64 18.09 6.39
CA GLU A 76 -5.40 19.29 6.02
C GLU A 76 -4.56 20.28 5.20
N SER A 77 -3.24 20.30 5.42
CA SER A 77 -2.31 21.19 4.74
C SER A 77 -0.94 20.53 4.49
N LEU A 78 -0.15 21.13 3.61
CA LEU A 78 1.24 20.72 3.40
C LEU A 78 2.08 20.90 4.68
N GLN A 79 1.75 21.91 5.49
CA GLN A 79 2.44 22.16 6.75
C GLN A 79 2.17 21.01 7.75
N ASP A 80 0.92 20.56 7.85
CA ASP A 80 0.55 19.41 8.69
C ASP A 80 1.24 18.11 8.21
N LEU A 81 1.44 17.95 6.90
CA LEU A 81 2.22 16.84 6.35
C LEU A 81 3.70 16.91 6.78
N ILE A 82 4.32 18.09 6.72
CA ILE A 82 5.72 18.30 7.16
C ILE A 82 5.86 18.05 8.66
N ASP A 83 4.89 18.51 9.44
CA ASP A 83 4.84 18.35 10.90
C ASP A 83 4.34 16.96 11.34
N ASN A 84 4.04 16.07 10.37
CA ASN A 84 3.51 14.72 10.57
C ASN A 84 2.27 14.67 11.48
N LYS A 85 1.41 15.69 11.34
CA LYS A 85 0.18 15.86 12.13
C LYS A 85 -1.01 15.42 11.29
N SER A 86 -1.39 14.16 11.41
CA SER A 86 -2.54 13.62 10.69
C SER A 86 -3.88 14.12 11.25
N SER A 87 -4.89 14.17 10.37
CA SER A 87 -6.28 14.45 10.72
C SER A 87 -6.83 13.34 11.62
N GLY A 88 -7.14 13.68 12.88
CA GLY A 88 -7.55 12.71 13.91
C GLY A 88 -9.02 12.33 13.92
N THR A 89 -9.90 13.02 13.18
CA THR A 89 -11.34 12.69 13.12
C THR A 89 -11.76 12.31 11.70
N GLN A 90 -12.67 11.34 11.56
CA GLN A 90 -13.17 10.86 10.27
C GLN A 90 -13.70 11.99 9.38
N ALA A 91 -14.42 12.96 9.95
CA ALA A 91 -14.92 14.12 9.22
C ALA A 91 -13.79 15.02 8.66
N LYS A 92 -12.67 15.16 9.38
CA LYS A 92 -11.50 15.92 8.92
C LYS A 92 -10.69 15.13 7.89
N GLN A 93 -10.57 13.82 8.06
CA GLN A 93 -9.96 12.92 7.08
C GLN A 93 -10.67 13.00 5.72
N GLN A 94 -12.01 13.04 5.74
CA GLN A 94 -12.85 13.10 4.54
C GLN A 94 -12.77 14.44 3.77
N ARG A 95 -12.33 15.51 4.45
CA ARG A 95 -12.15 16.86 3.90
C ARG A 95 -10.68 17.24 3.68
N SER A 96 -9.75 16.34 3.98
CA SER A 96 -8.32 16.59 3.85
C SER A 96 -7.94 16.60 2.36
N PRO A 97 -7.26 17.63 1.83
CA PRO A 97 -6.83 17.67 0.43
C PRO A 97 -5.65 16.73 0.14
N LEU A 98 -4.98 16.20 1.16
CA LEU A 98 -3.81 15.35 1.03
C LEU A 98 -4.02 14.02 1.75
N ALA A 99 -3.62 12.93 1.09
CA ALA A 99 -3.58 11.60 1.67
C ALA A 99 -2.23 10.94 1.37
N LEU A 100 -1.60 10.40 2.40
CA LEU A 100 -0.38 9.62 2.32
C LEU A 100 -0.73 8.16 2.53
N TYR A 101 -0.53 7.36 1.49
CA TYR A 101 -0.69 5.91 1.55
C TYR A 101 0.67 5.29 1.77
N GLU A 102 0.78 4.44 2.78
CA GLU A 102 1.96 3.64 3.06
C GLU A 102 1.58 2.17 3.05
N ILE A 103 2.18 1.41 2.14
CA ILE A 103 2.13 -0.05 2.15
C ILE A 103 3.48 -0.56 2.62
N SER A 104 3.45 -1.51 3.55
CA SER A 104 4.64 -2.18 4.01
C SER A 104 4.49 -3.68 4.00
N TYR A 105 5.60 -4.38 3.78
CA TYR A 105 5.69 -5.82 3.78
C TYR A 105 6.89 -6.27 4.61
N ASP A 106 6.64 -7.12 5.59
CA ASP A 106 7.68 -7.71 6.43
C ASP A 106 8.29 -8.92 5.72
N TYR A 107 9.37 -8.67 4.95
CA TYR A 107 10.07 -9.70 4.19
C TYR A 107 10.83 -10.63 5.12
N THR A 108 10.49 -11.92 5.08
CA THR A 108 11.29 -13.00 5.65
C THR A 108 11.85 -13.88 4.54
N PRO A 109 13.17 -14.17 4.55
CA PRO A 109 13.78 -15.12 3.62
C PRO A 109 13.18 -16.52 3.81
N MET A 110 13.03 -17.31 2.75
CA MET A 110 12.71 -18.73 2.87
C MET A 110 13.97 -19.56 3.17
N PHE A 111 15.11 -19.10 2.66
CA PHE A 111 16.42 -19.69 2.91
C PHE A 111 17.31 -18.69 3.67
N PHE A 112 17.75 -19.07 4.87
CA PHE A 112 18.74 -18.31 5.64
C PHE A 112 20.15 -18.52 5.05
N LEU A 113 20.41 -17.85 3.94
CA LEU A 113 21.74 -17.73 3.34
C LEU A 113 22.43 -16.47 3.86
N ALA A 114 23.75 -16.54 4.04
CA ALA A 114 24.54 -15.44 4.56
C ALA A 114 24.27 -14.14 3.78
N GLY A 115 23.70 -13.13 4.45
CA GLY A 115 23.44 -11.79 3.90
C GLY A 115 21.98 -11.47 3.59
N VAL A 116 21.06 -12.44 3.55
CA VAL A 116 19.62 -12.18 3.39
C VAL A 116 18.97 -12.16 4.78
N ILE A 117 18.63 -10.98 5.26
CA ILE A 117 18.05 -10.74 6.59
C ILE A 117 16.59 -10.32 6.41
N GLU A 118 15.78 -10.54 7.44
CA GLU A 118 14.46 -9.96 7.53
C GLU A 118 14.51 -8.45 7.27
N LYS A 119 13.61 -7.96 6.43
CA LYS A 119 13.61 -6.55 6.02
C LYS A 119 12.18 -6.06 5.84
N LYS A 120 11.87 -4.94 6.48
CA LYS A 120 10.65 -4.21 6.18
C LYS A 120 10.80 -3.47 4.85
N ILE A 121 9.99 -3.83 3.88
CA ILE A 121 9.86 -3.12 2.60
C ILE A 121 8.72 -2.14 2.78
N SER A 122 8.98 -0.83 2.70
CA SER A 122 7.94 0.20 2.75
C SER A 122 7.93 1.02 1.46
N ARG A 123 6.72 1.34 0.99
CA ARG A 123 6.45 2.22 -0.14
C ARG A 123 5.38 3.22 0.25
N ARG A 124 5.64 4.48 -0.05
CA ARG A 124 4.78 5.61 0.29
C ARG A 124 4.42 6.36 -0.99
N ILE A 125 3.16 6.75 -1.11
CA ILE A 125 2.66 7.63 -2.17
C ILE A 125 1.83 8.73 -1.54
N LEU A 126 2.13 9.97 -1.91
CA LEU A 126 1.34 11.14 -1.55
C LEU A 126 0.37 11.42 -2.70
N VAL A 127 -0.91 11.53 -2.38
CA VAL A 127 -1.98 11.78 -3.33
C VAL A 127 -2.68 13.07 -2.93
N THR A 128 -2.88 13.94 -3.92
CA THR A 128 -3.77 15.10 -3.81
C THR A 128 -5.19 14.62 -4.08
N MET A 129 -6.08 14.79 -3.10
CA MET A 129 -7.49 14.45 -3.23
C MET A 129 -8.20 15.62 -3.90
N GLU A 130 -8.70 15.39 -5.11
CA GLU A 130 -9.49 16.36 -5.85
C GLU A 130 -10.90 16.33 -5.26
N HIS A 131 -11.14 17.12 -4.22
CA HIS A 131 -12.50 17.38 -3.77
C HIS A 131 -13.16 18.30 -4.81
N GLU A 132 -13.69 17.75 -5.90
CA GLU A 132 -14.69 18.49 -6.67
C GLU A 132 -15.88 18.69 -5.72
N GLY A 133 -15.93 19.88 -5.12
CA GLY A 133 -17.07 20.34 -4.34
C GLY A 133 -18.27 20.45 -5.24
N TRP A 134 -18.98 19.34 -5.41
CA TRP A 134 -20.39 19.40 -5.75
C TRP A 134 -21.12 19.95 -4.54
N PRO A 135 -21.94 21.01 -4.71
CA PRO A 135 -22.79 21.47 -3.62
C PRO A 135 -23.61 20.26 -3.15
N VAL A 136 -23.58 20.02 -1.85
CA VAL A 136 -24.55 19.12 -1.25
C VAL A 136 -25.87 19.87 -1.42
N ASP A 137 -26.76 19.37 -2.27
CA ASP A 137 -28.11 19.91 -2.37
C ASP A 137 -28.73 19.81 -0.96
N GLU A 138 -28.86 20.96 -0.31
CA GLU A 138 -29.60 21.10 0.95
C GLU A 138 -31.09 20.95 0.61
N GLU A 139 -31.67 19.77 0.89
CA GLU A 139 -33.13 19.59 1.05
C GLU A 139 -33.60 20.05 2.43
#